data_AF-A0A5N5VZ10-F1
#
_entry.id   AF-A0A5N5VZ10-F1
#
_cell.length_a   1.000
_cell.length_b   1.000
_cell.length_c   1.000
_cell.angle_alpha   90.00
_cell.angle_beta   90.00
_cell.angle_gamma   90.00
#
_symmetry.space_group_name_H-M   'P 1'
#
loop_
_entity.id
_entity.type
_entity.pdbx_description
1 polymer ?
#
loop_
_entity_poly.entity_id
_entity_poly.type
_entity_poly.pdbx_seq_one_letter_code
_entity_poly.pdbx_strand_id
1 'polypeptide(L)'
;MAQRPRDTSGALTAPGGRTDTTTDPVGAPPPQARRAPDGGGRPPHGTGSAADVLARYLHQQATEFLRGLRLHGDSGHGSGTAAEEAAEAVRLLRGAARRIAGALQVFRPLTEVPWTDQFRSELGWLTETLGREYACAARLARLRGALHRLSGAAEAGSAAAPAVGAARAGALLERQLTLARTRAHSAALQALGSARFHAVADAVAVLSTDPPLDSAAHDLRAPEALPLLAEQSHRLLLEAVDALPLAAAGLPYNAEALSHGLADAGVPAAESRQDAPWHQVRLLVRLRRYAQEVLDEQHQTEVEPGLTIRLLSAGQALDRHRDAAEAAAYAAAAARTPRIAPATAYALGVLHADQRYEVEAARFAFGRVWQRMGVPSR
;
A
#
# COMPACT_ATOMS: atom_id res chain seq x y z
N MET A 1 -71.12 7.39 -40.89
CA MET A 1 -70.52 8.63 -40.37
C MET A 1 -69.12 8.71 -40.98
N ALA A 2 -68.90 9.38 -42.12
CA ALA A 2 -68.95 10.83 -42.37
C ALA A 2 -67.80 11.58 -41.66
N GLN A 3 -66.94 12.37 -42.33
CA GLN A 3 -66.72 12.57 -43.77
C GLN A 3 -65.34 13.27 -43.98
N ARG A 4 -64.63 12.98 -45.08
CA ARG A 4 -63.51 13.81 -45.61
C ARG A 4 -64.10 15.06 -46.35
N PRO A 5 -63.31 15.89 -47.05
CA PRO A 5 -62.21 16.79 -46.65
C PRO A 5 -62.54 18.23 -47.15
N ARG A 6 -61.56 19.15 -47.25
CA ARG A 6 -61.37 20.00 -48.46
C ARG A 6 -60.13 20.88 -48.46
N ASP A 7 -59.58 21.06 -49.66
CA ASP A 7 -58.57 22.03 -50.04
C ASP A 7 -59.13 23.47 -50.05
N THR A 8 -58.27 24.48 -50.18
CA THR A 8 -58.25 25.31 -51.41
C THR A 8 -57.03 26.23 -51.46
N SER A 9 -56.54 26.46 -52.68
CA SER A 9 -55.54 27.48 -53.01
C SER A 9 -56.19 28.87 -53.11
N GLY A 10 -55.44 29.92 -52.81
CA GLY A 10 -55.88 31.31 -52.95
C GLY A 10 -54.71 32.25 -53.24
N ALA A 11 -54.56 32.63 -54.51
CA ALA A 11 -53.66 33.70 -54.94
C ALA A 11 -54.50 34.91 -55.38
N LEU A 12 -54.02 36.14 -55.15
CA LEU A 12 -54.17 37.29 -56.06
C LEU A 12 -53.39 38.56 -55.58
N THR A 13 -52.45 39.02 -56.41
CA THR A 13 -52.29 40.41 -56.92
C THR A 13 -52.07 41.65 -55.99
N ALA A 14 -50.82 42.18 -56.04
CA ALA A 14 -50.32 43.57 -56.34
C ALA A 14 -51.07 44.86 -55.86
N PRO A 15 -50.55 46.12 -56.01
CA PRO A 15 -49.24 46.65 -56.49
C PRO A 15 -48.54 47.56 -55.42
N GLY A 16 -47.53 48.43 -55.64
CA GLY A 16 -46.57 48.69 -56.74
C GLY A 16 -46.03 50.15 -56.80
N GLY A 17 -44.73 50.35 -57.02
CA GLY A 17 -43.99 51.64 -57.13
C GLY A 17 -42.46 51.39 -56.94
N ARG A 18 -41.51 51.66 -57.85
CA ARG A 18 -41.10 52.88 -58.62
C ARG A 18 -40.76 54.07 -57.72
N THR A 19 -39.61 54.76 -57.84
CA THR A 19 -38.37 54.67 -58.65
C THR A 19 -37.17 55.06 -57.72
N ASP A 20 -35.87 55.13 -58.03
CA ASP A 20 -35.11 55.52 -59.24
C ASP A 20 -33.69 54.90 -59.30
N THR A 21 -33.12 54.92 -60.50
CA THR A 21 -31.76 54.45 -60.83
C THR A 21 -30.83 55.62 -61.14
N THR A 22 -29.60 55.60 -60.60
CA THR A 22 -28.46 56.39 -61.13
C THR A 22 -27.16 55.55 -61.09
N THR A 23 -26.67 55.20 -62.28
CA THR A 23 -25.32 54.71 -62.65
C THR A 23 -24.23 55.73 -62.29
N ASP A 24 -22.91 55.49 -62.18
CA ASP A 24 -21.94 54.38 -62.39
C ASP A 24 -20.61 54.85 -61.70
N PRO A 25 -19.36 54.33 -61.90
CA PRO A 25 -18.88 53.06 -62.49
C PRO A 25 -17.78 52.30 -61.67
N VAL A 26 -17.52 51.05 -62.09
CA VAL A 26 -16.23 50.32 -62.17
C VAL A 26 -15.11 50.57 -61.12
N GLY A 27 -14.77 49.53 -60.34
CA GLY A 27 -13.49 49.48 -59.61
C GLY A 27 -13.19 48.20 -58.79
N ALA A 28 -12.35 47.31 -59.34
CA ALA A 28 -11.57 46.22 -58.70
C ALA A 28 -12.28 45.08 -57.90
N PRO A 29 -11.81 43.82 -58.00
CA PRO A 29 -12.25 42.73 -57.14
C PRO A 29 -11.52 42.74 -55.77
N PRO A 30 -12.22 42.48 -54.64
CA PRO A 30 -11.59 42.36 -53.32
C PRO A 30 -10.78 41.05 -53.17
N PRO A 31 -9.78 41.01 -52.27
CA PRO A 31 -8.81 39.93 -52.20
C PRO A 31 -9.37 38.65 -51.57
N GLN A 32 -8.77 37.52 -51.96
CA GLN A 32 -9.02 36.21 -51.35
C GLN A 32 -8.75 36.26 -49.84
N ALA A 33 -9.78 36.04 -49.03
CA ALA A 33 -9.62 35.85 -47.61
C ALA A 33 -8.74 34.60 -47.37
N ARG A 34 -7.51 34.82 -46.90
CA ARG A 34 -6.66 33.73 -46.40
C ARG A 34 -7.45 32.98 -45.34
N ARG A 35 -7.77 31.70 -45.59
CA ARG A 35 -8.09 30.78 -44.50
C ARG A 35 -6.88 30.80 -43.56
N ALA A 36 -7.08 31.32 -42.35
CA ALA A 36 -6.21 30.94 -41.25
C ALA A 36 -6.20 29.40 -41.20
N PRO A 37 -5.06 28.74 -40.94
CA PRO A 37 -5.10 27.33 -40.64
C PRO A 37 -6.05 27.15 -39.45
N ASP A 38 -6.96 26.17 -39.54
CA ASP A 38 -7.72 25.76 -38.37
C ASP A 38 -6.70 25.50 -37.26
N GLY A 39 -6.76 26.34 -36.23
CA GLY A 39 -6.05 26.13 -34.99
C GLY A 39 -6.67 24.90 -34.37
N GLY A 40 -6.18 23.72 -34.77
CA GLY A 40 -6.51 22.45 -34.18
C GLY A 40 -6.18 22.55 -32.71
N GLY A 41 -7.20 22.92 -31.93
CA GLY A 41 -7.11 23.21 -30.52
C GLY A 41 -6.78 21.92 -29.80
N ARG A 42 -5.48 21.60 -29.77
CA ARG A 42 -4.93 20.55 -28.94
C ARG A 42 -5.47 20.81 -27.54
N PRO A 43 -6.32 19.91 -26.98
CA PRO A 43 -6.93 20.17 -25.70
C PRO A 43 -5.83 20.40 -24.67
N PRO A 44 -6.02 21.32 -23.71
CA PRO A 44 -4.99 21.65 -22.75
C PRO A 44 -4.50 20.38 -22.06
N HIS A 45 -3.19 20.14 -22.15
CA HIS A 45 -2.53 19.06 -21.44
C HIS A 45 -2.81 19.22 -19.94
N GLY A 46 -3.64 18.35 -19.36
CA GLY A 46 -4.00 18.48 -17.94
C GLY A 46 -5.05 17.53 -17.37
N THR A 47 -5.99 16.97 -18.16
CA THR A 47 -6.98 16.00 -17.62
C THR A 47 -7.20 14.82 -18.57
N GLY A 48 -6.35 13.79 -18.44
CA GLY A 48 -6.61 12.47 -19.04
C GLY A 48 -7.81 11.77 -18.41
N SER A 49 -8.20 10.62 -18.97
CA SER A 49 -9.19 9.75 -18.35
C SER A 49 -8.67 9.15 -17.04
N ALA A 50 -9.58 8.73 -16.16
CA ALA A 50 -9.23 8.01 -14.94
C ALA A 50 -8.45 6.72 -15.27
N ALA A 51 -8.83 6.06 -16.37
CA ALA A 51 -8.10 4.94 -16.95
C ALA A 51 -6.64 5.31 -17.32
N ASP A 52 -6.39 6.38 -18.09
CA ASP A 52 -5.04 6.77 -18.53
C ASP A 52 -4.05 6.99 -17.37
N VAL A 53 -4.53 7.55 -16.26
CA VAL A 53 -3.71 7.79 -15.07
C VAL A 53 -3.43 6.48 -14.34
N LEU A 54 -4.46 5.68 -14.08
CA LEU A 54 -4.31 4.41 -13.39
C LEU A 54 -3.43 3.44 -14.19
N ALA A 55 -3.61 3.41 -15.52
CA ALA A 55 -2.76 2.71 -16.47
C ALA A 55 -1.29 3.10 -16.26
N ARG A 56 -0.95 4.39 -16.31
CA ARG A 56 0.43 4.87 -16.19
C ARG A 56 1.11 4.44 -14.89
N TYR A 57 0.42 4.58 -13.76
CA TYR A 57 0.92 4.11 -12.47
C TYR A 57 1.17 2.59 -12.49
N LEU A 58 0.21 1.81 -13.01
CA LEU A 58 0.34 0.35 -13.11
C LEU A 58 1.49 -0.07 -14.03
N HIS A 59 1.70 0.59 -15.16
CA HIS A 59 2.85 0.38 -16.06
C HIS A 59 4.18 0.66 -15.36
N GLN A 60 4.27 1.76 -14.61
CA GLN A 60 5.46 2.10 -13.84
C GLN A 60 5.76 1.04 -12.77
N GLN A 61 4.75 0.63 -11.99
CA GLN A 61 4.96 -0.41 -10.97
C GLN A 61 5.25 -1.79 -11.57
N ALA A 62 4.65 -2.14 -12.70
CA ALA A 62 4.97 -3.36 -13.44
C ALA A 62 6.42 -3.33 -13.96
N THR A 63 6.89 -2.18 -14.45
CA THR A 63 8.29 -1.99 -14.87
C THR A 63 9.27 -2.17 -13.70
N GLU A 64 8.97 -1.62 -12.52
CA GLU A 64 9.77 -1.83 -11.31
C GLU A 64 9.76 -3.30 -10.84
N PHE A 65 8.64 -4.01 -10.98
CA PHE A 65 8.57 -5.45 -10.70
C PHE A 65 9.46 -6.24 -11.67
N LEU A 66 9.36 -5.99 -12.98
CA LEU A 66 10.19 -6.65 -14.00
C LEU A 66 11.67 -6.26 -13.91
N ARG A 67 12.00 -5.07 -13.39
CA ARG A 67 13.39 -4.71 -13.01
C ARG A 67 13.86 -5.54 -11.83
N GLY A 68 13.06 -5.66 -10.77
CA GLY A 68 13.35 -6.50 -9.61
C GLY A 68 13.55 -7.97 -9.97
N LEU A 69 12.81 -8.51 -10.95
CA LEU A 69 12.99 -9.88 -11.44
C LEU A 69 14.34 -10.09 -12.13
N ARG A 70 14.72 -9.15 -13.02
CA ARG A 70 16.03 -9.20 -13.70
C ARG A 70 17.18 -9.15 -12.69
N LEU A 71 17.16 -8.17 -11.78
CA LEU A 71 18.13 -8.06 -10.68
C LEU A 71 18.23 -9.35 -9.86
N HIS A 72 17.11 -10.02 -9.58
CA HIS A 72 17.12 -11.29 -8.85
C HIS A 72 17.77 -12.44 -9.63
N GLY A 73 17.56 -12.52 -10.95
CA GLY A 73 18.25 -13.48 -11.82
C GLY A 73 19.75 -13.21 -11.93
N ASP A 74 20.12 -11.93 -12.06
CA ASP A 74 21.51 -11.49 -12.16
C ASP A 74 22.29 -11.77 -10.86
N SER A 75 21.64 -11.61 -9.69
CA SER A 75 22.20 -11.88 -8.35
C SER A 75 22.85 -13.26 -8.19
N GLY A 76 22.45 -14.25 -9.00
CA GLY A 76 23.00 -15.61 -8.95
C GLY A 76 24.44 -15.75 -9.48
N HIS A 77 24.98 -14.73 -10.18
CA HIS A 77 26.21 -14.86 -10.98
C HIS A 77 27.52 -14.48 -10.26
N GLY A 78 27.56 -14.58 -8.93
CA GLY A 78 28.82 -14.75 -8.19
C GLY A 78 29.57 -13.50 -7.71
N SER A 79 28.88 -12.39 -7.42
CA SER A 79 29.49 -11.25 -6.71
C SER A 79 29.58 -11.49 -5.19
N GLY A 80 30.58 -10.88 -4.52
CA GLY A 80 30.65 -10.82 -3.06
C GLY A 80 29.47 -10.04 -2.42
N THR A 81 28.76 -9.23 -3.20
CA THR A 81 27.55 -8.48 -2.83
C THR A 81 26.24 -9.21 -3.16
N ALA A 82 26.29 -10.41 -3.74
CA ALA A 82 25.11 -11.14 -4.25
C ALA A 82 23.96 -11.32 -3.22
N ALA A 83 24.28 -11.46 -1.93
CA ALA A 83 23.27 -11.58 -0.88
C ALA A 83 22.52 -10.25 -0.60
N GLU A 84 23.21 -9.12 -0.72
CA GLU A 84 22.62 -7.78 -0.56
C GLU A 84 21.82 -7.39 -1.81
N GLU A 85 22.34 -7.71 -2.99
CA GLU A 85 21.65 -7.55 -4.29
C GLU A 85 20.36 -8.39 -4.34
N ALA A 86 20.41 -9.65 -3.92
CA ALA A 86 19.22 -10.49 -3.84
C ALA A 86 18.18 -9.96 -2.83
N ALA A 87 18.64 -9.43 -1.68
CA ALA A 87 17.77 -8.79 -0.69
C ALA A 87 17.10 -7.53 -1.24
N GLU A 88 17.83 -6.70 -1.97
CA GLU A 88 17.32 -5.50 -2.62
C GLU A 88 16.34 -5.85 -3.75
N ALA A 89 16.67 -6.83 -4.59
CA ALA A 89 15.78 -7.33 -5.65
C ALA A 89 14.44 -7.83 -5.08
N VAL A 90 14.47 -8.63 -4.00
CA VAL A 90 13.24 -9.06 -3.31
C VAL A 90 12.50 -7.90 -2.64
N ARG A 91 13.21 -6.89 -2.12
CA ARG A 91 12.61 -5.67 -1.57
C ARG A 91 11.87 -4.87 -2.64
N LEU A 92 12.45 -4.71 -3.84
CA LEU A 92 11.86 -4.06 -5.00
C LEU A 92 10.63 -4.83 -5.49
N LEU A 93 10.75 -6.14 -5.72
CA LEU A 93 9.65 -7.02 -6.13
C LEU A 93 8.45 -6.92 -5.19
N ARG A 94 8.71 -7.07 -3.89
CA ARG A 94 7.66 -6.95 -2.86
C ARG A 94 7.17 -5.52 -2.71
N GLY A 95 7.96 -4.51 -3.07
CA GLY A 95 7.55 -3.11 -3.13
C GLY A 95 6.50 -2.88 -4.22
N ALA A 96 6.85 -3.23 -5.46
CA ALA A 96 6.02 -3.08 -6.66
C ALA A 96 4.74 -3.92 -6.59
N ALA A 97 4.84 -5.22 -6.27
CA ALA A 97 3.66 -6.09 -6.17
C ALA A 97 2.64 -5.61 -5.12
N ARG A 98 3.11 -5.06 -3.98
CA ARG A 98 2.21 -4.47 -2.96
C ARG A 98 1.60 -3.13 -3.39
N ARG A 99 2.24 -2.39 -4.31
CA ARG A 99 1.69 -1.17 -4.92
C ARG A 99 0.62 -1.50 -5.95
N ILE A 100 0.90 -2.40 -6.88
CA ILE A 100 -0.06 -2.93 -7.86
C ILE A 100 -1.31 -3.45 -7.14
N ALA A 101 -1.15 -4.38 -6.19
CA ALA A 101 -2.29 -4.95 -5.46
C ALA A 101 -3.03 -3.95 -4.54
N GLY A 102 -2.38 -2.83 -4.19
CA GLY A 102 -2.95 -1.74 -3.40
C GLY A 102 -3.75 -0.76 -4.25
N ALA A 103 -3.21 -0.31 -5.38
CA ALA A 103 -3.92 0.52 -6.35
C ALA A 103 -5.15 -0.21 -6.90
N LEU A 104 -4.99 -1.49 -7.31
CA LEU A 104 -6.11 -2.33 -7.75
C LEU A 104 -7.18 -2.58 -6.65
N GLN A 105 -6.85 -2.46 -5.36
CA GLN A 105 -7.85 -2.53 -4.28
C GLN A 105 -8.66 -1.23 -4.15
N VAL A 106 -8.01 -0.06 -4.26
CA VAL A 106 -8.65 1.24 -4.09
C VAL A 106 -9.47 1.61 -5.33
N PHE A 107 -8.89 1.37 -6.52
CA PHE A 107 -9.50 1.68 -7.80
C PHE A 107 -10.22 0.49 -8.44
N ARG A 108 -10.56 -0.54 -7.64
CA ARG A 108 -11.33 -1.73 -8.07
C ARG A 108 -12.59 -1.41 -8.90
N PRO A 109 -13.34 -0.31 -8.67
CA PRO A 109 -14.49 0.05 -9.51
C PRO A 109 -14.16 0.57 -10.93
N LEU A 110 -12.88 0.64 -11.31
CA LEU A 110 -12.38 1.06 -12.63
C LEU A 110 -11.70 -0.09 -13.39
N THR A 111 -11.75 -1.31 -12.87
CA THR A 111 -10.97 -2.47 -13.33
C THR A 111 -11.85 -3.70 -13.40
N GLU A 112 -11.53 -4.63 -14.31
CA GLU A 112 -12.23 -5.91 -14.40
C GLU A 112 -12.20 -6.69 -13.08
N VAL A 113 -13.30 -6.62 -12.33
CA VAL A 113 -13.42 -7.12 -10.96
C VAL A 113 -12.92 -8.57 -10.75
N PRO A 114 -13.35 -9.59 -11.52
CA PRO A 114 -12.95 -10.97 -11.25
C PRO A 114 -11.45 -11.19 -11.50
N TRP A 115 -10.88 -10.57 -12.53
CA TRP A 115 -9.44 -10.61 -12.81
C TRP A 115 -8.66 -9.92 -11.69
N THR A 116 -9.09 -8.72 -11.29
CA THR A 116 -8.45 -7.94 -10.23
C THR A 116 -8.41 -8.69 -8.90
N ASP A 117 -9.50 -9.31 -8.46
CA ASP A 117 -9.52 -10.03 -7.18
C ASP A 117 -8.67 -11.31 -7.20
N GLN A 118 -8.65 -12.04 -8.32
CA GLN A 118 -7.74 -13.19 -8.50
C GLN A 118 -6.27 -12.74 -8.50
N PHE A 119 -5.91 -11.79 -9.35
CA PHE A 119 -4.52 -11.34 -9.50
C PHE A 119 -3.98 -10.71 -8.21
N ARG A 120 -4.79 -9.97 -7.47
CA ARG A 120 -4.43 -9.46 -6.14
C ARG A 120 -4.17 -10.56 -5.11
N SER A 121 -4.92 -11.66 -5.18
CA SER A 121 -4.70 -12.83 -4.31
C SER A 121 -3.35 -13.50 -4.61
N GLU A 122 -2.99 -13.59 -5.88
CA GLU A 122 -1.70 -14.10 -6.35
C GLU A 122 -0.51 -13.20 -5.95
N LEU A 123 -0.63 -11.87 -6.12
CA LEU A 123 0.36 -10.91 -5.63
C LEU A 123 0.48 -10.96 -4.09
N GLY A 124 -0.63 -11.21 -3.37
CA GLY A 124 -0.64 -11.48 -1.94
C GLY A 124 0.23 -12.69 -1.59
N TRP A 125 -0.05 -13.84 -2.19
CA TRP A 125 0.72 -15.08 -2.03
C TRP A 125 2.22 -14.88 -2.30
N LEU A 126 2.58 -14.21 -3.40
CA LEU A 126 3.96 -13.96 -3.77
C LEU A 126 4.67 -13.06 -2.75
N THR A 127 4.05 -11.94 -2.37
CA THR A 127 4.65 -10.96 -1.46
C THR A 127 4.79 -11.46 -0.03
N GLU A 128 3.94 -12.40 0.38
CA GLU A 128 4.08 -13.14 1.64
C GLU A 128 5.22 -14.16 1.54
N THR A 129 5.21 -15.02 0.52
CA THR A 129 6.17 -16.13 0.35
C THR A 129 7.62 -15.61 0.31
N LEU A 130 7.90 -14.63 -0.55
CA LEU A 130 9.20 -13.96 -0.63
C LEU A 130 9.55 -13.16 0.64
N GLY A 131 8.56 -12.86 1.49
CA GLY A 131 8.75 -12.07 2.71
C GLY A 131 9.15 -12.85 3.95
N ARG A 132 8.84 -14.16 3.98
CA ARG A 132 8.99 -15.00 5.18
C ARG A 132 10.45 -15.14 5.62
N GLU A 133 11.40 -15.23 4.69
CA GLU A 133 12.84 -15.33 4.99
C GLU A 133 13.35 -14.08 5.73
N TYR A 134 13.17 -12.91 5.12
CA TYR A 134 13.60 -11.62 5.68
C TYR A 134 12.88 -11.30 6.99
N ALA A 135 11.61 -11.71 7.14
CA ALA A 135 10.89 -11.59 8.41
C ALA A 135 11.54 -12.45 9.53
N CYS A 136 12.03 -13.65 9.22
CA CYS A 136 12.77 -14.47 10.20
C CYS A 136 14.12 -13.82 10.57
N ALA A 137 14.86 -13.28 9.60
CA ALA A 137 16.12 -12.58 9.85
C ALA A 137 15.94 -11.31 10.69
N ALA A 138 14.98 -10.45 10.34
CA ALA A 138 14.67 -9.23 11.09
C ALA A 138 14.19 -9.53 12.52
N ARG A 139 13.34 -10.57 12.71
CA ARG A 139 12.89 -10.99 14.05
C ARG A 139 14.05 -11.52 14.90
N LEU A 140 14.99 -12.26 14.30
CA LEU A 140 16.18 -12.74 15.02
C LEU A 140 17.08 -11.58 15.46
N ALA A 141 17.33 -10.61 14.57
CA ALA A 141 18.10 -9.41 14.90
C ALA A 141 17.44 -8.60 16.03
N ARG A 142 16.12 -8.37 15.96
CA ARG A 142 15.32 -7.69 17.00
C ARG A 142 15.43 -8.38 18.36
N LEU A 143 15.19 -9.70 18.40
CA LEU A 143 15.20 -10.47 19.66
C LEU A 143 16.60 -10.58 20.27
N ARG A 144 17.66 -10.74 19.45
CA ARG A 144 19.05 -10.72 19.93
C ARG A 144 19.44 -9.36 20.49
N GLY A 145 19.09 -8.28 19.78
CA GLY A 145 19.33 -6.91 20.24
C GLY A 145 18.63 -6.61 21.57
N ALA A 146 17.38 -7.06 21.73
CA ALA A 146 16.64 -6.94 22.99
C ALA A 146 17.30 -7.74 24.13
N LEU A 147 17.63 -9.03 23.91
CA LEU A 147 18.34 -9.83 24.90
C LEU A 147 19.68 -9.21 25.34
N HIS A 148 20.44 -8.62 24.41
CA HIS A 148 21.69 -7.95 24.75
C HIS A 148 21.47 -6.71 25.62
N ARG A 149 20.49 -5.84 25.30
CA ARG A 149 20.12 -4.68 26.13
C ARG A 149 19.67 -5.10 27.54
N LEU A 150 18.81 -6.11 27.62
CA LEU A 150 18.30 -6.64 28.89
C LEU A 150 19.41 -7.28 29.75
N SER A 151 20.41 -7.91 29.11
CA SER A 151 21.55 -8.51 29.82
C SER A 151 22.49 -7.43 30.37
N GLY A 152 22.84 -6.40 29.58
CA GLY A 152 23.67 -5.29 30.05
C GLY A 152 23.03 -4.49 31.20
N ALA A 153 21.69 -4.35 31.20
CA ALA A 153 20.96 -3.77 32.32
C ALA A 153 21.02 -4.63 33.61
N ALA A 154 21.12 -5.96 33.47
CA ALA A 154 21.23 -6.88 34.61
C ALA A 154 22.67 -6.97 35.17
N GLU A 155 23.70 -6.81 34.33
CA GLU A 155 25.10 -6.80 34.77
C GLU A 155 25.42 -5.61 35.69
N ALA A 156 24.81 -4.44 35.43
CA ALA A 156 24.86 -3.29 36.34
C ALA A 156 24.21 -3.55 37.72
N GLY A 157 23.42 -4.62 37.86
CA GLY A 157 22.68 -5.01 39.08
C GLY A 157 23.24 -6.23 39.82
N SER A 158 24.42 -6.76 39.45
CA SER A 158 25.09 -7.87 40.15
C SER A 158 24.29 -9.19 40.23
N ALA A 159 23.96 -9.79 39.08
CA ALA A 159 23.36 -11.13 39.04
C ALA A 159 23.90 -11.99 37.87
N ALA A 160 24.71 -13.01 38.16
CA ALA A 160 25.29 -13.90 37.14
C ALA A 160 24.32 -14.99 36.62
N ALA A 161 23.35 -15.43 37.43
CA ALA A 161 22.37 -16.44 37.03
C ALA A 161 21.45 -16.03 35.85
N PRO A 162 20.88 -14.81 35.78
CA PRO A 162 20.07 -14.40 34.63
C PRO A 162 20.86 -14.32 33.31
N ALA A 163 22.16 -14.01 33.34
CA ALA A 163 23.01 -13.97 32.14
C ALA A 163 23.08 -15.34 31.44
N VAL A 164 23.22 -16.44 32.20
CA VAL A 164 23.19 -17.81 31.65
C VAL A 164 21.80 -18.15 31.07
N GLY A 165 20.72 -17.66 31.68
CA GLY A 165 19.36 -17.79 31.17
C GLY A 165 19.18 -17.10 29.82
N ALA A 166 19.62 -15.84 29.72
CA ALA A 166 19.55 -15.02 28.51
C ALA A 166 20.41 -15.58 27.37
N ALA A 167 21.64 -16.03 27.65
CA ALA A 167 22.50 -16.66 26.65
C ALA A 167 21.87 -17.93 26.05
N ARG A 168 21.28 -18.79 26.90
CA ARG A 168 20.54 -19.99 26.46
C ARG A 168 19.27 -19.65 25.68
N ALA A 169 18.55 -18.59 26.05
CA ALA A 169 17.39 -18.09 25.31
C ALA A 169 17.80 -17.59 23.91
N GLY A 170 18.90 -16.83 23.82
CA GLY A 170 19.47 -16.36 22.55
C GLY A 170 19.82 -17.52 21.62
N ALA A 171 20.55 -18.52 22.11
CA ALA A 171 20.93 -19.70 21.34
C ALA A 171 19.71 -20.54 20.87
N LEU A 172 18.66 -20.64 21.71
CA LEU A 172 17.41 -21.31 21.32
C LEU A 172 16.70 -20.57 20.18
N LEU A 173 16.53 -19.25 20.32
CA LEU A 173 15.89 -18.39 19.31
C LEU A 173 16.67 -18.37 18.00
N GLU A 174 18.00 -18.28 18.07
CA GLU A 174 18.90 -18.35 16.92
C GLU A 174 18.75 -19.67 16.16
N ARG A 175 18.75 -20.81 16.87
CA ARG A 175 18.51 -22.12 16.25
C ARG A 175 17.13 -22.20 15.59
N GLN A 176 16.07 -21.79 16.29
CA GLN A 176 14.71 -21.89 15.75
C GLN A 176 14.46 -20.95 14.56
N LEU A 177 14.90 -19.69 14.64
CA LEU A 177 14.73 -18.72 13.56
C LEU A 177 15.66 -18.98 12.36
N THR A 178 16.85 -19.53 12.57
CA THR A 178 17.72 -19.97 11.46
C THR A 178 17.08 -21.13 10.70
N LEU A 179 16.55 -22.14 11.40
CA LEU A 179 15.82 -23.24 10.75
C LEU A 179 14.56 -22.76 10.02
N ALA A 180 13.82 -21.80 10.60
CA ALA A 180 12.68 -21.18 9.94
C ALA A 180 13.10 -20.38 8.70
N ARG A 181 14.22 -19.63 8.76
CA ARG A 181 14.80 -18.89 7.63
C ARG A 181 15.18 -19.82 6.50
N THR A 182 15.93 -20.90 6.75
CA THR A 182 16.32 -21.88 5.72
C THR A 182 15.11 -22.52 5.04
N ARG A 183 14.07 -22.88 5.81
CA ARG A 183 12.82 -23.40 5.23
C ARG A 183 12.09 -22.36 4.38
N ALA A 184 12.03 -21.10 4.84
CA ALA A 184 11.43 -20.01 4.08
C ALA A 184 12.21 -19.68 2.80
N HIS A 185 13.54 -19.75 2.84
CA HIS A 185 14.42 -19.59 1.69
C HIS A 185 14.17 -20.67 0.63
N SER A 186 14.18 -21.95 1.01
CA SER A 186 13.86 -23.05 0.09
C SER A 186 12.45 -22.93 -0.49
N ALA A 187 11.46 -22.52 0.31
CA ALA A 187 10.10 -22.28 -0.16
C ALA A 187 10.00 -21.09 -1.13
N ALA A 188 10.80 -20.03 -0.93
CA ALA A 188 10.87 -18.89 -1.85
C ALA A 188 11.48 -19.31 -3.19
N LEU A 189 12.59 -20.05 -3.20
CA LEU A 189 13.20 -20.59 -4.41
C LEU A 189 12.24 -21.54 -5.17
N GLN A 190 11.54 -22.43 -4.45
CA GLN A 190 10.52 -23.30 -5.04
C GLN A 190 9.35 -22.53 -5.63
N ALA A 191 8.89 -21.46 -4.97
CA ALA A 191 7.83 -20.60 -5.49
C ALA A 191 8.27 -19.87 -6.76
N LEU A 192 9.49 -19.32 -6.80
CA LEU A 192 10.05 -18.64 -7.97
C LEU A 192 10.29 -19.58 -9.16
N GLY A 193 10.55 -20.87 -8.93
CA GLY A 193 10.63 -21.89 -9.99
C GLY A 193 9.27 -22.50 -10.38
N SER A 194 8.14 -22.00 -9.88
CA SER A 194 6.83 -22.61 -10.09
C SER A 194 6.06 -21.99 -11.26
N ALA A 195 5.27 -22.80 -11.96
CA ALA A 195 4.34 -22.33 -12.99
C ALA A 195 3.36 -21.26 -12.46
N ARG A 196 3.01 -21.31 -11.17
CA ARG A 196 2.19 -20.29 -10.51
C ARG A 196 2.87 -18.91 -10.50
N PHE A 197 4.17 -18.87 -10.20
CA PHE A 197 4.94 -17.62 -10.27
C PHE A 197 5.09 -17.13 -11.71
N HIS A 198 5.37 -18.01 -12.67
CA HIS A 198 5.46 -17.61 -14.08
C HIS A 198 4.15 -16.97 -14.58
N ALA A 199 2.99 -17.56 -14.26
CA ALA A 199 1.70 -16.96 -14.58
C ALA A 199 1.50 -15.56 -13.97
N VAL A 200 2.04 -15.29 -12.77
CA VAL A 200 2.05 -13.95 -12.16
C VAL A 200 3.00 -13.01 -12.89
N ALA A 201 4.19 -13.46 -13.28
CA ALA A 201 5.14 -12.67 -14.04
C ALA A 201 4.60 -12.30 -15.43
N ASP A 202 3.95 -13.25 -16.10
CA ASP A 202 3.28 -13.05 -17.39
C ASP A 202 2.10 -12.08 -17.26
N ALA A 203 1.27 -12.21 -16.22
CA ALA A 203 0.20 -11.25 -15.93
C ALA A 203 0.72 -9.84 -15.63
N VAL A 204 1.88 -9.69 -14.96
CA VAL A 204 2.54 -8.38 -14.78
C VAL A 204 3.12 -7.86 -16.11
N ALA A 205 3.61 -8.73 -16.99
CA ALA A 205 4.09 -8.34 -18.31
C ALA A 205 2.92 -7.82 -19.18
N VAL A 206 1.77 -8.50 -19.18
CA VAL A 206 0.54 -8.02 -19.84
C VAL A 206 0.10 -6.67 -19.24
N LEU A 207 0.03 -6.56 -17.90
CA LEU A 207 -0.29 -5.30 -17.20
C LEU A 207 0.64 -4.13 -17.57
N SER A 208 1.88 -4.41 -17.98
CA SER A 208 2.84 -3.39 -18.43
C SER A 208 2.64 -2.89 -19.87
N THR A 209 1.62 -3.40 -20.57
CA THR A 209 1.25 -3.03 -21.95
C THR A 209 -0.24 -2.74 -22.09
N ASP A 210 -1.09 -3.55 -21.46
CA ASP A 210 -2.55 -3.46 -21.53
C ASP A 210 -3.17 -3.79 -20.15
N PRO A 211 -3.51 -2.78 -19.33
CA PRO A 211 -4.12 -2.98 -18.03
C PRO A 211 -5.63 -3.23 -18.17
N PRO A 212 -6.22 -4.21 -17.46
CA PRO A 212 -7.64 -4.56 -17.59
C PRO A 212 -8.54 -3.54 -16.89
N LEU A 213 -8.73 -2.42 -17.59
CA LEU A 213 -9.54 -1.27 -17.18
C LEU A 213 -10.89 -1.33 -17.87
N ASP A 214 -11.97 -1.13 -17.12
CA ASP A 214 -13.31 -1.15 -17.69
C ASP A 214 -13.47 -0.04 -18.74
N SER A 215 -14.22 -0.30 -19.80
CA SER A 215 -14.46 0.71 -20.85
C SER A 215 -15.03 2.02 -20.27
N ALA A 216 -15.95 1.92 -19.31
CA ALA A 216 -16.51 3.05 -18.58
C ALA A 216 -15.47 3.89 -17.80
N ALA A 217 -14.31 3.34 -17.44
CA ALA A 217 -13.24 4.09 -16.77
C ALA A 217 -12.52 5.09 -17.72
N HIS A 218 -12.66 4.91 -19.03
CA HIS A 218 -12.12 5.81 -20.05
C HIS A 218 -12.99 7.06 -20.24
N ASP A 219 -14.30 6.95 -20.01
CA ASP A 219 -15.25 8.08 -20.07
C ASP A 219 -15.17 8.98 -18.83
N LEU A 220 -14.64 8.47 -17.71
CA LEU A 220 -14.53 9.21 -16.45
C LEU A 220 -13.32 10.15 -16.44
N ARG A 221 -13.54 11.41 -16.04
CA ARG A 221 -12.44 12.37 -15.87
C ARG A 221 -11.60 12.00 -14.64
N ALA A 222 -10.28 11.88 -14.82
CA ALA A 222 -9.38 11.56 -13.72
C ALA A 222 -9.48 12.47 -12.48
N PRO A 223 -9.59 13.82 -12.57
CA PRO A 223 -9.68 14.68 -11.39
C PRO A 223 -10.99 14.55 -10.60
N GLU A 224 -12.02 13.91 -11.17
CA GLU A 224 -13.32 13.70 -10.52
C GLU A 224 -13.38 12.29 -9.88
N ALA A 225 -12.99 11.26 -10.64
CA ALA A 225 -13.15 9.87 -10.21
C ALA A 225 -12.07 9.40 -9.21
N LEU A 226 -10.79 9.72 -9.43
CA LEU A 226 -9.70 9.18 -8.61
C LEU A 226 -9.68 9.75 -7.19
N PRO A 227 -9.87 11.07 -6.96
CA PRO A 227 -9.96 11.61 -5.61
C PRO A 227 -11.15 11.04 -4.81
N LEU A 228 -12.29 10.80 -5.46
CA LEU A 228 -13.48 10.23 -4.80
C LEU A 228 -13.22 8.81 -4.24
N LEU A 229 -12.53 7.96 -5.01
CA LEU A 229 -12.17 6.60 -4.61
C LEU A 229 -11.06 6.61 -3.54
N ALA A 230 -10.07 7.49 -3.67
CA ALA A 230 -9.05 7.69 -2.65
C ALA A 230 -9.65 8.19 -1.32
N GLU A 231 -10.66 9.06 -1.36
CA GLU A 231 -11.37 9.57 -0.19
C GLU A 231 -12.30 8.51 0.43
N GLN A 232 -12.88 7.59 -0.35
CA GLN A 232 -13.54 6.42 0.21
C GLN A 232 -12.57 5.55 1.02
N SER A 233 -11.35 5.32 0.50
CA SER A 233 -10.29 4.64 1.27
C SER A 233 -9.80 5.47 2.47
N HIS A 234 -9.92 6.79 2.44
CA HIS A 234 -9.57 7.65 3.57
C HIS A 234 -10.61 7.56 4.70
N ARG A 235 -11.90 7.59 4.37
CA ARG A 235 -13.00 7.44 5.34
C ARG A 235 -12.95 6.10 6.07
N LEU A 236 -12.70 5.00 5.36
CA LEU A 236 -12.49 3.67 5.98
C LEU A 236 -11.28 3.64 6.93
N LEU A 237 -10.22 4.40 6.60
CA LEU A 237 -9.07 4.56 7.47
C LEU A 237 -9.41 5.39 8.72
N LEU A 238 -10.16 6.48 8.58
CA LEU A 238 -10.61 7.30 9.70
C LEU A 238 -11.50 6.48 10.66
N GLU A 239 -12.53 5.82 10.14
CA GLU A 239 -13.42 4.94 10.92
C GLU A 239 -12.64 3.84 11.68
N ALA A 240 -11.69 3.19 11.02
CA ALA A 240 -10.86 2.16 11.66
C ALA A 240 -9.88 2.73 12.71
N VAL A 241 -9.46 3.99 12.59
CA VAL A 241 -8.61 4.69 13.57
C VAL A 241 -9.44 5.21 14.75
N ASP A 242 -10.64 5.70 14.52
CA ASP A 242 -11.58 6.15 15.56
C ASP A 242 -12.05 4.97 16.44
N ALA A 243 -12.08 3.75 15.88
CA ALA A 243 -12.29 2.50 16.60
C ALA A 243 -11.07 2.01 17.42
N LEU A 244 -9.89 2.64 17.32
CA LEU A 244 -8.72 2.27 18.13
C LEU A 244 -8.76 2.89 19.54
N PRO A 245 -8.24 2.19 20.57
CA PRO A 245 -8.10 2.75 21.92
C PRO A 245 -6.91 3.72 22.03
N LEU A 246 -6.89 4.77 21.20
CA LEU A 246 -5.79 5.76 21.15
C LEU A 246 -5.57 6.51 22.46
N ALA A 247 -6.64 6.70 23.25
CA ALA A 247 -6.55 7.33 24.58
C ALA A 247 -5.82 6.43 25.59
N ALA A 248 -6.09 5.12 25.59
CA ALA A 248 -5.41 4.15 26.46
C ALA A 248 -3.93 3.97 26.07
N ALA A 249 -3.62 4.02 24.77
CA ALA A 249 -2.24 4.00 24.25
C ALA A 249 -1.37 5.20 24.71
N GLY A 250 -1.95 6.20 25.40
CA GLY A 250 -1.22 7.28 26.06
C GLY A 250 -0.75 6.98 27.49
N LEU A 251 -1.19 5.86 28.09
CA LEU A 251 -0.89 5.51 29.48
C LEU A 251 0.34 4.58 29.58
N PRO A 252 1.28 4.82 30.52
CA PRO A 252 2.43 3.95 30.71
C PRO A 252 1.98 2.59 31.29
N TYR A 253 2.14 1.55 30.47
CA TYR A 253 1.74 0.16 30.73
C TYR A 253 0.26 0.01 31.09
N ASN A 254 -0.55 -0.44 30.13
CA ASN A 254 -1.98 -0.74 30.33
C ASN A 254 -2.16 -1.64 31.57
N ALA A 255 -2.54 -1.06 32.71
CA ALA A 255 -2.81 -1.81 33.94
C ALA A 255 -3.94 -2.84 33.72
N GLU A 256 -4.82 -2.56 32.77
CA GLU A 256 -5.84 -3.45 32.25
C GLU A 256 -5.27 -4.73 31.60
N ALA A 257 -4.10 -4.69 30.95
CA ALA A 257 -3.47 -5.89 30.41
C ALA A 257 -2.95 -6.82 31.52
N LEU A 258 -2.55 -6.24 32.66
CA LEU A 258 -2.18 -6.99 33.87
C LEU A 258 -3.42 -7.55 34.58
N SER A 259 -4.51 -6.77 34.71
CA SER A 259 -5.74 -7.25 35.35
C SER A 259 -6.49 -8.30 34.52
N HIS A 260 -6.57 -8.15 33.20
CA HIS A 260 -7.15 -9.16 32.31
C HIS A 260 -6.20 -10.36 32.12
N GLY A 261 -4.89 -10.14 32.06
CA GLY A 261 -3.89 -11.22 31.94
C GLY A 261 -3.81 -12.14 33.16
N LEU A 262 -4.21 -11.67 34.34
CA LEU A 262 -4.35 -12.48 35.54
C LEU A 262 -5.69 -13.24 35.61
N ALA A 263 -6.76 -12.70 35.00
CA ALA A 263 -8.06 -13.37 34.91
C ALA A 263 -8.13 -14.42 33.77
N ASP A 264 -7.45 -14.17 32.66
CA ASP A 264 -7.43 -14.99 31.43
C ASP A 264 -6.02 -15.61 31.23
N ALA A 265 -5.43 -16.09 32.35
CA ALA A 265 -4.03 -16.48 32.50
C ALA A 265 -3.62 -17.70 31.66
N GLY A 266 -3.37 -17.46 30.36
CA GLY A 266 -2.77 -18.46 29.48
C GLY A 266 -3.09 -18.36 27.99
N VAL A 267 -3.82 -17.34 27.50
CA VAL A 267 -4.35 -17.35 26.13
C VAL A 267 -3.69 -16.30 25.19
N PRO A 268 -2.72 -16.69 24.34
CA PRO A 268 -2.17 -15.83 23.27
C PRO A 268 -3.21 -15.23 22.31
N ALA A 269 -4.41 -15.82 22.24
CA ALA A 269 -5.53 -15.30 21.47
C ALA A 269 -6.16 -14.02 22.06
N ALA A 270 -5.90 -13.67 23.33
CA ALA A 270 -6.33 -12.39 23.91
C ALA A 270 -5.48 -11.23 23.36
N GLU A 271 -4.15 -11.33 23.45
CA GLU A 271 -3.22 -10.38 22.84
C GLU A 271 -3.45 -10.25 21.32
N SER A 272 -3.60 -11.39 20.64
CA SER A 272 -3.82 -11.41 19.18
C SER A 272 -5.11 -10.69 18.77
N ARG A 273 -6.16 -10.72 19.60
CA ARG A 273 -7.40 -9.94 19.39
C ARG A 273 -7.18 -8.44 19.57
N GLN A 274 -6.39 -8.04 20.57
CA GLN A 274 -6.06 -6.62 20.81
C GLN A 274 -5.15 -6.04 19.72
N ASP A 275 -4.29 -6.86 19.11
CA ASP A 275 -3.35 -6.43 18.07
C ASP A 275 -4.00 -6.37 16.66
N ALA A 276 -5.12 -7.09 16.43
CA ALA A 276 -5.77 -7.18 15.12
C ALA A 276 -6.30 -5.83 14.55
N PRO A 277 -6.97 -4.95 15.30
CA PRO A 277 -7.38 -3.63 14.79
C PRO A 277 -6.20 -2.77 14.30
N TRP A 278 -5.06 -2.83 15.00
CA TRP A 278 -3.84 -2.11 14.63
C TRP A 278 -3.23 -2.65 13.32
N HIS A 279 -3.30 -3.97 13.09
CA HIS A 279 -2.91 -4.57 11.82
C HIS A 279 -3.86 -4.18 10.66
N GLN A 280 -5.16 -4.00 10.92
CA GLN A 280 -6.11 -3.52 9.93
C GLN A 280 -5.86 -2.04 9.57
N VAL A 281 -5.66 -1.17 10.56
CA VAL A 281 -5.28 0.24 10.34
C VAL A 281 -3.97 0.33 9.56
N ARG A 282 -2.98 -0.54 9.84
CA ARG A 282 -1.72 -0.62 9.08
C ARG A 282 -1.94 -0.96 7.59
N LEU A 283 -2.90 -1.84 7.28
CA LEU A 283 -3.27 -2.13 5.90
C LEU A 283 -3.91 -0.89 5.25
N LEU A 284 -4.86 -0.25 5.93
CA LEU A 284 -5.58 0.93 5.43
C LEU A 284 -4.66 2.16 5.21
N VAL A 285 -3.70 2.43 6.12
CA VAL A 285 -2.67 3.48 5.94
C VAL A 285 -1.85 3.22 4.67
N ARG A 286 -1.48 1.95 4.42
CA ARG A 286 -0.74 1.58 3.20
C ARG A 286 -1.60 1.75 1.95
N LEU A 287 -2.87 1.33 1.97
CA LEU A 287 -3.80 1.52 0.85
C LEU A 287 -4.00 3.01 0.54
N ARG A 288 -4.26 3.85 1.55
CA ARG A 288 -4.40 5.30 1.36
C ARG A 288 -3.13 5.96 0.84
N ARG A 289 -1.93 5.46 1.22
CA ARG A 289 -0.65 5.91 0.65
C ARG A 289 -0.51 5.51 -0.82
N TYR A 290 -0.82 4.28 -1.20
CA TYR A 290 -0.78 3.86 -2.60
C TYR A 290 -1.80 4.62 -3.46
N ALA A 291 -2.98 4.92 -2.91
CA ALA A 291 -3.94 5.83 -3.54
C ALA A 291 -3.34 7.24 -3.72
N GLN A 292 -2.63 7.76 -2.72
CA GLN A 292 -1.96 9.06 -2.82
C GLN A 292 -0.87 9.05 -3.90
N GLU A 293 -0.06 7.99 -4.01
CA GLU A 293 0.95 7.87 -5.06
C GLU A 293 0.33 7.97 -6.48
N VAL A 294 -0.91 7.47 -6.69
CA VAL A 294 -1.66 7.64 -7.95
C VAL A 294 -2.18 9.08 -8.14
N LEU A 295 -2.67 9.73 -7.07
CA LEU A 295 -3.11 11.14 -7.14
C LEU A 295 -1.92 12.09 -7.38
N ASP A 296 -0.75 11.80 -6.82
CA ASP A 296 0.46 12.59 -6.99
C ASP A 296 0.92 12.57 -8.47
N GLU A 297 0.78 11.42 -9.16
CA GLU A 297 1.01 11.30 -10.62
C GLU A 297 0.04 12.13 -11.47
N GLN A 298 -1.18 12.42 -11.00
CA GLN A 298 -2.12 13.28 -11.73
C GLN A 298 -1.67 14.73 -11.73
N HIS A 299 -1.18 15.21 -10.58
CA HIS A 299 -1.05 16.64 -10.34
C HIS A 299 0.24 17.22 -10.93
N GLN A 300 1.31 16.41 -11.07
CA GLN A 300 2.64 16.80 -11.61
C GLN A 300 3.25 18.10 -11.06
N THR A 301 2.66 18.65 -9.99
CA THR A 301 2.95 19.96 -9.43
C THR A 301 3.72 19.74 -8.14
N GLU A 302 4.69 20.62 -7.86
CA GLU A 302 5.56 20.62 -6.68
C GLU A 302 4.79 20.97 -5.38
N VAL A 303 3.69 20.28 -5.11
CA VAL A 303 2.95 20.39 -3.85
C VAL A 303 3.68 19.56 -2.80
N GLU A 304 4.12 20.24 -1.75
CA GLU A 304 4.75 19.69 -0.54
C GLU A 304 4.31 18.23 -0.24
N PRO A 305 5.23 17.24 -0.26
CA PRO A 305 4.91 15.81 -0.09
C PRO A 305 4.47 15.42 1.33
N GLY A 306 3.95 16.38 2.10
CA GLY A 306 3.55 16.25 3.49
C GLY A 306 2.57 15.11 3.75
N LEU A 307 1.55 14.87 2.91
CA LEU A 307 0.61 13.77 3.16
C LEU A 307 1.28 12.40 2.96
N THR A 308 1.97 12.19 1.84
CA THR A 308 2.67 10.93 1.53
C THR A 308 3.77 10.63 2.57
N ILE A 309 4.52 11.65 3.01
CA ILE A 309 5.53 11.52 4.08
C ILE A 309 4.88 11.24 5.45
N ARG A 310 3.80 11.95 5.83
CA ARG A 310 3.13 11.72 7.11
C ARG A 310 2.46 10.34 7.18
N LEU A 311 1.85 9.87 6.09
CA LEU A 311 1.34 8.50 5.96
C LEU A 311 2.48 7.45 6.02
N LEU A 312 3.65 7.74 5.45
CA LEU A 312 4.84 6.89 5.58
C LEU A 312 5.31 6.81 7.04
N SER A 313 5.41 7.93 7.76
CA SER A 313 5.78 7.97 9.18
C SER A 313 4.77 7.22 10.07
N ALA A 314 3.48 7.36 9.80
CA ALA A 314 2.43 6.61 10.47
C ALA A 314 2.55 5.10 10.19
N GLY A 315 2.79 4.73 8.94
CA GLY A 315 3.07 3.35 8.53
C GLY A 315 4.29 2.74 9.23
N GLN A 316 5.38 3.49 9.37
CA GLN A 316 6.59 3.05 10.09
C GLN A 316 6.33 2.77 11.59
N ALA A 317 5.48 3.57 12.24
CA ALA A 317 5.07 3.28 13.62
C ALA A 317 4.28 1.95 13.71
N LEU A 318 3.38 1.71 12.77
CA LEU A 318 2.59 0.48 12.71
C LEU A 318 3.40 -0.75 12.26
N ASP A 319 4.42 -0.58 11.42
CA ASP A 319 5.39 -1.63 11.11
C ASP A 319 6.17 -2.03 12.39
N ARG A 320 6.61 -1.07 13.20
CA ARG A 320 7.24 -1.36 14.51
C ARG A 320 6.30 -2.08 15.48
N HIS A 321 5.02 -1.69 15.54
CA HIS A 321 3.99 -2.38 16.33
C HIS A 321 3.90 -3.86 15.92
N ARG A 322 3.70 -4.13 14.62
CA ARG A 322 3.57 -5.47 14.07
C ARG A 322 4.82 -6.32 14.33
N ASP A 323 6.01 -5.75 14.12
CA ASP A 323 7.27 -6.49 14.30
C ASP A 323 7.56 -6.80 15.77
N ALA A 324 7.15 -5.91 16.69
CA ALA A 324 7.22 -6.14 18.13
C ALA A 324 6.19 -7.19 18.60
N ALA A 325 4.95 -7.13 18.11
CA ALA A 325 3.90 -8.10 18.43
C ALA A 325 4.29 -9.52 17.97
N GLU A 326 4.79 -9.67 16.74
CA GLU A 326 5.29 -10.96 16.25
C GLU A 326 6.53 -11.45 17.01
N ALA A 327 7.40 -10.55 17.48
CA ALA A 327 8.54 -10.90 18.31
C ALA A 327 8.11 -11.38 19.71
N ALA A 328 7.15 -10.69 20.34
CA ALA A 328 6.55 -11.09 21.63
C ALA A 328 5.86 -12.46 21.54
N ALA A 329 5.08 -12.70 20.49
CA ALA A 329 4.42 -13.97 20.23
C ALA A 329 5.43 -15.11 20.00
N TYR A 330 6.54 -14.84 19.30
CA TYR A 330 7.61 -15.80 19.09
C TYR A 330 8.38 -16.14 20.37
N ALA A 331 8.68 -15.15 21.22
CA ALA A 331 9.31 -15.38 22.52
C ALA A 331 8.41 -16.24 23.44
N ALA A 332 7.10 -15.94 23.49
CA ALA A 332 6.12 -16.75 24.23
C ALA A 332 5.97 -18.18 23.67
N ALA A 333 6.05 -18.36 22.34
CA ALA A 333 6.08 -19.68 21.72
C ALA A 333 7.36 -20.45 22.05
N ALA A 334 8.53 -19.80 22.00
CA ALA A 334 9.80 -20.40 22.37
C ALA A 334 9.83 -20.83 23.85
N ALA A 335 9.19 -20.08 24.75
CA ALA A 335 9.05 -20.44 26.17
C ALA A 335 8.24 -21.73 26.41
N ARG A 336 7.42 -22.17 25.45
CA ARG A 336 6.69 -23.45 25.48
C ARG A 336 7.50 -24.63 24.92
N THR A 337 8.77 -24.43 24.55
CA THR A 337 9.64 -25.52 24.08
C THR A 337 9.88 -26.52 25.22
N PRO A 338 9.69 -27.83 25.02
CA PRO A 338 9.89 -28.82 26.07
C PRO A 338 11.37 -28.90 26.51
N ARG A 339 11.60 -29.21 27.78
CA ARG A 339 12.92 -29.43 28.41
C ARG A 339 13.87 -28.20 28.40
N ILE A 340 13.35 -26.98 28.29
CA ILE A 340 14.15 -25.78 28.56
C ILE A 340 14.38 -25.59 30.07
N ALA A 341 15.51 -24.96 30.44
CA ALA A 341 15.80 -24.66 31.85
C ALA A 341 14.90 -23.51 32.37
N PRO A 342 14.53 -23.49 33.66
CA PRO A 342 13.70 -22.41 34.23
C PRO A 342 14.27 -21.01 34.02
N ALA A 343 15.59 -20.82 34.13
CA ALA A 343 16.26 -19.55 33.84
C ALA A 343 16.11 -19.10 32.37
N THR A 344 16.00 -20.05 31.43
CA THR A 344 15.75 -19.77 30.01
C THR A 344 14.28 -19.39 29.78
N ALA A 345 13.34 -20.07 30.44
CA ALA A 345 11.93 -19.70 30.41
C ALA A 345 11.69 -18.30 30.99
N TYR A 346 12.34 -17.97 32.11
CA TYR A 346 12.32 -16.63 32.72
C TYR A 346 12.84 -15.56 31.76
N ALA A 347 14.02 -15.77 31.15
CA ALA A 347 14.59 -14.83 30.19
C ALA A 347 13.69 -14.60 28.96
N LEU A 348 13.00 -15.64 28.48
CA LEU A 348 12.01 -15.53 27.39
C LEU A 348 10.74 -14.79 27.83
N GLY A 349 10.34 -14.91 29.10
CA GLY A 349 9.24 -14.12 29.68
C GLY A 349 9.57 -12.63 29.79
N VAL A 350 10.77 -12.28 30.26
CA VAL A 350 11.25 -10.88 30.29
C VAL A 350 11.36 -10.31 28.87
N LEU A 351 11.88 -11.09 27.92
CA LEU A 351 11.96 -10.70 26.51
C LEU A 351 10.57 -10.49 25.87
N HIS A 352 9.60 -11.33 26.21
CA HIS A 352 8.21 -11.13 25.78
C HIS A 352 7.65 -9.82 26.33
N ALA A 353 7.84 -9.53 27.63
CA ALA A 353 7.38 -8.29 28.26
C ALA A 353 8.02 -7.03 27.66
N ASP A 354 9.34 -7.04 27.38
CA ASP A 354 10.06 -6.00 26.64
C ASP A 354 9.44 -5.75 25.26
N GLN A 355 9.11 -6.81 24.52
CA GLN A 355 8.46 -6.67 23.21
C GLN A 355 6.99 -6.23 23.30
N ARG A 356 6.24 -6.56 24.37
CA ARG A 356 4.91 -5.95 24.63
C ARG A 356 5.02 -4.46 24.99
N TYR A 357 6.06 -4.04 25.71
CA TYR A 357 6.32 -2.61 25.94
C TYR A 357 6.60 -1.86 24.61
N GLU A 358 7.41 -2.44 23.72
CA GLU A 358 7.64 -1.91 22.36
C GLU A 358 6.35 -1.82 21.52
N VAL A 359 5.39 -2.76 21.69
CA VAL A 359 4.06 -2.69 21.07
C VAL A 359 3.30 -1.44 21.53
N GLU A 360 3.23 -1.17 22.84
CA GLU A 360 2.54 0.02 23.36
C GLU A 360 3.29 1.32 22.99
N ALA A 361 4.62 1.34 23.03
CA ALA A 361 5.42 2.48 22.58
C ALA A 361 5.21 2.80 21.09
N ALA A 362 4.99 1.78 20.25
CA ALA A 362 4.65 1.95 18.85
C ALA A 362 3.22 2.49 18.65
N ARG A 363 2.26 2.06 19.47
CA ARG A 363 0.87 2.60 19.48
C ARG A 363 0.85 4.08 19.87
N PHE A 364 1.57 4.45 20.93
CA PHE A 364 1.74 5.84 21.34
C PHE A 364 2.38 6.68 20.24
N ALA A 365 3.45 6.17 19.62
CA ALA A 365 4.13 6.85 18.51
C ALA A 365 3.20 7.06 17.30
N PHE A 366 2.37 6.06 16.96
CA PHE A 366 1.35 6.21 15.92
C PHE A 366 0.35 7.31 16.29
N GLY A 367 -0.24 7.28 17.49
CA GLY A 367 -1.19 8.30 17.95
C GLY A 367 -0.61 9.72 17.89
N ARG A 368 0.65 9.89 18.31
CA ARG A 368 1.38 11.16 18.24
C ARG A 368 1.66 11.65 16.81
N VAL A 369 1.82 10.74 15.83
CA VAL A 369 1.95 11.10 14.41
C VAL A 369 0.57 11.40 13.80
N TRP A 370 -0.45 10.61 14.16
CA TRP A 370 -1.83 10.78 13.68
C TRP A 370 -2.44 12.11 14.12
N GLN A 371 -2.29 12.49 15.40
CA GLN A 371 -2.72 13.80 15.91
C GLN A 371 -2.07 14.96 15.13
N ARG A 372 -0.80 14.83 14.75
CA ARG A 372 -0.08 15.82 13.91
C ARG A 372 -0.52 15.84 12.44
N MET A 373 -1.28 14.84 11.97
CA MET A 373 -1.95 14.89 10.66
C MET A 373 -3.32 15.57 10.74
N GLY A 374 -4.04 15.37 11.85
CA GLY A 374 -5.38 15.95 12.05
C GLY A 374 -5.40 17.42 12.48
N VAL A 375 -4.29 17.94 13.02
CA VAL A 375 -4.12 19.39 13.25
C VAL A 375 -3.56 20.02 11.97
N PRO A 376 -4.35 20.81 11.20
CA PRO A 376 -3.77 21.63 10.15
C PRO A 376 -2.80 22.63 10.78
N SER A 377 -1.59 22.72 10.23
CA SER A 377 -0.66 23.81 10.51
C SER A 377 -1.38 25.13 10.25
N ARG A 378 -1.52 25.96 11.29
CA ARG A 378 -2.06 27.32 11.17
C ARG A 378 -1.03 28.29 10.60
#